data_AF-A0A5E4HZK8-F1
#
_entry.id   AF-A0A5E4HZK8-F1
#
_cell.length_a   1.000
_cell.length_b   1.000
_cell.length_c   1.000
_cell.angle_alpha   90.00
_cell.angle_beta   90.00
_cell.angle_gamma   90.00
#
_symmetry.space_group_name_H-M   'P 1'
#
loop_
_entity.id
_entity.type
_entity.pdbx_description
1 polymer ?
#
loop_
_entity_poly.entity_id
_entity_poly.type
_entity_poly.pdbx_seq_one_letter_code
_entity_poly.pdbx_strand_id
1 'polypeptide(L)'
;MKCVFEAPMDKKAELTKLLEADPYGEQSPAPYQKMSFARLGYKLKEGVQVNEEKDKLYAVFRGSDDYLPFIKSKLEGLAVQSNPERSARVIAAVEDEESGAEQGMGAIFG
;
A
#
# COMPACT_ATOMS: atom_id res chain seq x y z
N MET A 1 -5.36 -11.14 -2.41
CA MET A 1 -5.54 -9.95 -3.26
C MET A 1 -4.34 -9.00 -3.31
N LYS A 2 -4.34 -8.14 -4.35
CA LYS A 2 -3.59 -6.88 -4.38
C LYS A 2 -4.59 -5.75 -4.62
N CYS A 3 -4.51 -4.66 -3.85
CA CYS A 3 -5.36 -3.50 -4.06
C CYS A 3 -4.57 -2.20 -3.88
N VAL A 4 -5.03 -1.15 -4.55
CA VAL A 4 -4.40 0.16 -4.55
C VAL A 4 -5.40 1.21 -4.09
N PHE A 5 -4.97 2.03 -3.15
CA PHE A 5 -5.69 3.23 -2.71
C PHE A 5 -4.87 4.46 -3.09
N GLU A 6 -5.55 5.51 -3.53
CA GLU A 6 -4.95 6.79 -3.85
C GLU A 6 -5.39 7.88 -2.86
N ALA A 7 -4.43 8.70 -2.45
CA ALA A 7 -4.63 9.85 -1.57
C ALA A 7 -3.89 11.06 -2.15
N PRO A 8 -4.32 12.29 -1.85
CA PRO A 8 -3.53 13.48 -2.18
C PRO A 8 -2.21 13.49 -1.39
N MET A 9 -1.16 14.11 -1.95
CA MET A 9 0.17 14.12 -1.35
C MET A 9 0.19 14.76 0.06
N ASP A 10 -0.67 15.75 0.32
CA ASP A 10 -0.82 16.39 1.62
C ASP A 10 -1.25 15.42 2.74
N LYS A 11 -1.88 14.30 2.38
CA LYS A 11 -2.29 13.25 3.33
C LYS A 11 -1.19 12.23 3.61
N LYS A 12 -0.01 12.35 2.99
CA LYS A 12 1.11 11.41 3.16
C LYS A 12 1.48 11.18 4.61
N ALA A 13 1.69 12.25 5.39
CA ALA A 13 2.09 12.14 6.79
C ALA A 13 1.02 11.43 7.65
N GLU A 14 -0.26 11.76 7.42
CA GLU A 14 -1.39 11.17 8.13
C GLU A 14 -1.58 9.68 7.76
N LEU A 15 -1.45 9.36 6.47
CA LEU A 15 -1.52 7.99 5.97
C LEU A 15 -0.37 7.13 6.52
N THR A 16 0.86 7.62 6.44
CA THR A 16 2.04 6.93 6.99
C THR A 16 1.86 6.66 8.48
N LYS A 17 1.46 7.68 9.25
CA LYS A 17 1.20 7.53 10.68
C LYS A 17 0.13 6.47 10.95
N LEU A 18 -0.96 6.45 10.17
CA LEU A 18 -2.02 5.45 10.33
C LEU A 18 -1.54 4.03 10.03
N LEU A 19 -0.74 3.86 8.98
CA LEU A 19 -0.19 2.55 8.58
C LEU A 19 0.80 1.99 9.62
N GLU A 20 1.50 2.89 10.33
CA GLU A 20 2.49 2.55 11.35
C GLU A 20 1.94 2.54 12.79
N ALA A 21 0.73 3.07 13.03
CA ALA A 21 0.19 3.30 14.38
C ALA A 21 -0.07 2.01 15.17
N ASP A 22 -0.48 0.93 14.51
CA ASP A 22 -0.89 -0.32 15.17
C ASP A 22 -0.24 -1.54 14.47
N PRO A 23 1.07 -1.76 14.65
CA PRO A 23 1.80 -2.83 13.94
C PRO A 23 1.33 -4.24 14.34
N TYR A 24 0.70 -4.40 15.51
CA TYR A 24 0.22 -5.69 16.00
C TYR A 24 -1.31 -5.89 15.89
N GLY A 25 -2.06 -4.85 15.54
CA GLY A 25 -3.52 -4.93 15.37
C GLY A 25 -4.28 -4.95 16.70
N GLU A 26 -3.64 -4.55 17.80
CA GLU A 26 -4.18 -4.66 19.15
C GLU A 26 -5.20 -3.56 19.46
N GLN A 27 -5.06 -2.40 18.79
CA GLN A 27 -5.96 -1.27 18.95
C GLN A 27 -7.12 -1.29 17.94
N SER A 28 -7.14 -2.27 17.04
CA SER A 28 -8.19 -2.39 16.04
C SER A 28 -9.48 -2.95 16.66
N PRO A 29 -10.63 -2.27 16.48
CA PRO A 29 -11.89 -2.71 17.05
C PRO A 29 -12.32 -4.04 16.43
N ALA A 30 -13.11 -4.83 17.16
CA ALA A 30 -13.77 -5.99 16.58
C ALA A 30 -14.61 -5.57 15.36
N PRO A 31 -14.60 -6.31 14.24
CA PRO A 31 -14.03 -7.65 14.05
C PRO A 31 -12.54 -7.70 13.64
N TYR A 32 -11.84 -6.57 13.56
CA TYR A 32 -10.47 -6.48 13.00
C TYR A 32 -9.35 -6.64 14.04
N GLN A 33 -9.63 -7.23 15.20
CA GLN A 33 -8.60 -7.47 16.20
C GLN A 33 -7.48 -8.35 15.62
N LYS A 34 -6.23 -7.97 15.91
CA LYS A 34 -4.99 -8.60 15.40
C LYS A 34 -4.74 -8.40 13.91
N MET A 35 -5.58 -7.65 13.19
CA MET A 35 -5.31 -7.20 11.83
C MET A 35 -4.48 -5.91 11.88
N SER A 36 -3.34 -5.90 11.20
CA SER A 36 -2.49 -4.71 11.07
C SER A 36 -1.97 -4.55 9.67
N PHE A 37 -1.69 -3.31 9.27
CA PHE A 37 -1.05 -3.02 7.99
C PHE A 37 0.35 -3.60 7.90
N ALA A 38 1.09 -3.64 9.02
CA ALA A 38 2.40 -4.28 9.08
C ALA A 38 2.35 -5.78 8.77
N ARG A 39 1.32 -6.51 9.26
CA ARG A 39 1.10 -7.93 8.94
C ARG A 39 0.57 -8.16 7.54
N LEU A 40 -0.28 -7.25 7.08
CA LEU A 40 -0.80 -7.29 5.72
C LEU A 40 0.32 -7.10 4.70
N GLY A 41 1.28 -6.22 4.98
CA GLY A 41 2.28 -5.80 4.00
C GLY A 41 1.72 -4.71 3.08
N TYR A 42 2.38 -3.56 3.09
CA TYR A 42 2.01 -2.41 2.28
C TYR A 42 3.25 -1.73 1.67
N LYS A 43 3.04 -1.00 0.58
CA LYS A 43 4.02 -0.11 -0.03
C LYS A 43 3.37 1.23 -0.31
N LEU A 44 4.08 2.30 0.02
CA LEU A 44 3.71 3.66 -0.36
C LEU A 44 4.57 4.10 -1.55
N LYS A 45 3.92 4.64 -2.58
CA LYS A 45 4.57 5.16 -3.77
C LYS A 45 3.99 6.50 -4.16
N GLU A 46 4.85 7.48 -4.38
CA GLU A 46 4.44 8.76 -4.94
C GLU A 46 4.16 8.58 -6.44
N GLY A 47 3.20 9.32 -7.00
CA GLY A 47 2.81 9.09 -8.40
C GLY A 47 3.96 9.23 -9.38
N VAL A 48 4.91 10.13 -9.11
CA VAL A 48 6.15 10.25 -9.88
C VAL A 48 6.99 8.97 -9.93
N GLN A 49 6.95 8.14 -8.88
CA GLN A 49 7.72 6.89 -8.79
C GLN A 49 7.08 5.75 -9.60
N VAL A 50 5.77 5.84 -9.86
CA VAL A 50 4.99 4.79 -10.55
C VAL A 50 4.41 5.28 -11.88
N ASN A 51 4.95 6.38 -12.41
CA ASN A 51 4.52 7.00 -13.67
C ASN A 51 3.02 7.38 -13.69
N GLU A 52 2.48 7.79 -12.55
CA GLU A 52 1.09 8.26 -12.37
C GLU A 52 1.07 9.74 -11.92
N GLU A 53 -0.10 10.22 -11.47
CA GLU A 53 -0.31 11.62 -11.09
C GLU A 53 0.65 12.07 -9.98
N LYS A 54 1.51 13.05 -10.28
CA LYS A 54 2.58 13.54 -9.38
C LYS A 54 2.09 14.05 -8.03
N ASP A 55 0.87 14.57 -7.96
CA ASP A 55 0.25 15.12 -6.75
C ASP A 55 -0.50 14.07 -5.93
N LYS A 56 -0.37 12.78 -6.30
CA LYS A 56 -1.00 11.65 -5.61
C LYS A 56 0.03 10.72 -4.97
N LEU A 57 -0.44 10.09 -3.91
CA LEU A 57 0.21 9.01 -3.19
C LEU A 57 -0.61 7.74 -3.38
N TYR A 58 0.08 6.65 -3.67
CA TYR A 58 -0.49 5.33 -3.89
C TYR A 58 -0.06 4.38 -2.79
N ALA A 59 -1.05 3.83 -2.07
CA ALA A 59 -0.86 2.77 -1.10
C ALA A 59 -1.24 1.43 -1.74
N VAL A 60 -0.23 0.59 -1.94
CA VAL A 60 -0.38 -0.77 -2.49
C VAL A 60 -0.38 -1.76 -1.35
N PHE A 61 -1.46 -2.52 -1.21
CA PHE A 61 -1.60 -3.57 -0.21
C PHE A 61 -1.58 -4.95 -0.86
N ARG A 62 -0.87 -5.89 -0.23
CA ARG A 62 -0.71 -7.25 -0.75
C ARG A 62 -0.96 -8.28 0.34
N GLY A 63 -2.14 -8.89 0.35
CA GLY A 63 -2.40 -9.99 1.28
C GLY A 63 -3.81 -10.53 1.14
N SER A 64 -4.35 -11.10 2.21
CA SER A 64 -5.65 -11.80 2.17
C SER A 64 -6.83 -10.87 1.90
N ASP A 65 -7.82 -11.35 1.17
CA ASP A 65 -9.04 -10.63 0.80
C ASP A 65 -9.87 -10.21 2.03
N ASP A 66 -9.75 -10.92 3.15
CA ASP A 66 -10.35 -10.58 4.45
C ASP A 66 -9.91 -9.21 5.00
N TYR A 67 -8.76 -8.68 4.55
CA TYR A 67 -8.28 -7.36 4.96
C TYR A 67 -8.95 -6.22 4.18
N LEU A 68 -9.60 -6.48 3.05
CA LEU A 68 -10.24 -5.43 2.26
C LEU A 68 -11.22 -4.56 3.06
N PRO A 69 -12.17 -5.11 3.84
CA PRO A 69 -13.05 -4.29 4.67
C PRO A 69 -12.29 -3.52 5.77
N PHE A 70 -11.24 -4.10 6.35
CA PHE A 70 -10.38 -3.40 7.32
C PHE A 70 -9.67 -2.20 6.70
N ILE A 71 -9.06 -2.37 5.52
CA ILE A 71 -8.36 -1.31 4.78
C ILE A 71 -9.34 -0.19 4.46
N LYS A 72 -10.52 -0.52 3.89
CA LYS A 72 -11.54 0.46 3.55
C LYS A 72 -12.01 1.27 4.77
N SER A 73 -12.24 0.60 5.89
CA SER A 73 -12.67 1.27 7.13
C SER A 73 -11.60 2.20 7.70
N LYS A 74 -10.32 1.79 7.67
CA LYS A 74 -9.21 2.59 8.21
C LYS A 74 -8.80 3.74 7.29
N LEU A 75 -8.94 3.57 5.98
CA LEU A 75 -8.58 4.60 4.99
C LEU A 75 -9.73 5.55 4.64
N GLU A 76 -10.91 5.34 5.23
CA GLU A 76 -12.07 6.18 5.01
C GLU A 76 -11.73 7.66 5.31
N GLY A 77 -12.01 8.54 4.35
CA GLY A 77 -11.71 9.97 4.45
C GLY A 77 -10.24 10.36 4.22
N LEU A 78 -9.33 9.39 4.05
CA LEU A 78 -7.91 9.62 3.80
C LEU A 78 -7.48 9.20 2.39
N ALA A 79 -7.97 8.07 1.92
CA ALA A 79 -7.65 7.53 0.61
C ALA A 79 -8.89 6.87 -0.02
N VAL A 80 -8.94 6.88 -1.35
CA VAL A 80 -10.00 6.25 -2.13
C VAL A 80 -9.45 5.08 -2.92
N GLN A 81 -10.26 4.06 -3.15
CA GLN A 81 -9.82 2.92 -3.96
C GLN A 81 -9.56 3.38 -5.40
N SER A 82 -8.35 3.12 -5.91
CA SER A 82 -7.99 3.45 -7.28
C SER A 82 -8.83 2.64 -8.27
N ASN A 83 -9.03 3.20 -9.46
CA ASN A 83 -9.66 2.48 -10.56
C ASN A 83 -8.81 1.24 -10.97
N PRO A 84 -9.40 0.21 -11.59
CA PRO A 84 -8.71 -1.05 -11.86
C PRO A 84 -7.53 -0.89 -12.83
N GLU A 85 -7.63 -0.02 -13.83
CA GLU A 85 -6.56 0.22 -14.82
C GLU A 85 -5.32 0.83 -14.16
N ARG A 86 -5.51 1.89 -13.37
CA ARG A 86 -4.45 2.53 -12.59
C ARG A 86 -3.88 1.59 -11.55
N SER A 87 -4.73 0.83 -10.86
CA SER A 87 -4.28 -0.15 -9.88
C SER A 87 -3.33 -1.16 -10.51
N ALA A 88 -3.66 -1.68 -11.70
CA ALA A 88 -2.79 -2.61 -12.43
C ALA A 88 -1.44 -1.99 -12.80
N ARG A 89 -1.42 -0.74 -13.30
CA ARG A 89 -0.19 -0.02 -13.65
C ARG A 89 0.71 0.23 -12.44
N VAL A 90 0.13 0.72 -11.34
CA VAL A 90 0.86 0.96 -10.09
C VAL A 90 1.41 -0.35 -9.54
N ILE A 91 0.59 -1.41 -9.48
CA ILE A 91 1.03 -2.73 -9.01
C ILE A 91 2.21 -3.25 -9.85
N ALA A 92 2.09 -3.17 -11.18
CA ALA A 92 3.16 -3.60 -12.09
C ALA A 92 4.45 -2.80 -11.86
N ALA A 93 4.37 -1.47 -11.71
CA ALA A 93 5.54 -0.64 -11.42
C ALA A 93 6.22 -1.01 -10.10
N VAL A 94 5.44 -1.34 -9.05
CA VAL A 94 6.02 -1.78 -7.77
C VAL A 94 6.67 -3.15 -7.89
N GLU A 95 6.07 -4.07 -8.65
CA GLU A 95 6.63 -5.42 -8.85
C GLU A 95 7.89 -5.42 -9.74
N ASP A 96 7.95 -4.53 -10.73
CA ASP A 96 9.12 -4.35 -11.60
C ASP A 96 10.32 -3.83 -10.79
N GLU A 97 10.09 -2.85 -9.91
CA GLU A 97 11.11 -2.33 -8.99
C GLU A 97 11.66 -3.42 -8.05
N GLU A 98 10.78 -4.26 -7.50
CA GLU A 98 11.19 -5.34 -6.60
C GLU A 98 11.93 -6.45 -7.35
N SER A 99 11.46 -6.83 -8.55
CA SER A 99 12.13 -7.83 -9.39
C SER A 99 13.51 -7.36 -9.87
N GLY A 100 13.64 -6.08 -10.21
CA GLY A 100 14.93 -5.47 -10.57
C GLY A 100 15.93 -5.45 -9.41
N ALA A 101 15.43 -5.24 -8.18
CA ALA A 101 16.26 -5.30 -6.98
C ALA A 101 16.77 -6.72 -6.67
N GLU A 102 15.95 -7.75 -6.91
CA GLU A 102 16.34 -9.16 -6.71
C GLU A 102 17.35 -9.65 -7.76
N GLN A 103 17.21 -9.21 -9.02
CA GLN A 103 18.17 -9.57 -10.09
C GLN A 103 19.52 -8.85 -9.96
N GLY A 104 19.55 -7.63 -9.40
CA GLY A 104 20.79 -6.89 -9.14
C GLY A 104 21.65 -7.47 -8.02
N MET A 105 21.05 -8.11 -7.02
CA MET A 105 21.78 -8.78 -5.93
C MET A 105 22.41 -10.11 -6.37
N GLY A 106 21.75 -10.84 -7.28
CA GLY A 106 22.27 -12.12 -7.81
C GLY A 106 23.50 -11.98 -8.72
N ALA A 107 23.68 -10.83 -9.37
CA ALA A 107 24.80 -10.57 -10.28
C ALA A 107 26.07 -10.05 -9.59
N ILE A 108 25.99 -9.62 -8.33
CA ILE A 108 27.14 -9.05 -7.58
C ILE A 108 27.81 -10.10 -6.69
N PHE A 109 27.14 -11.21 -6.39
CA PHE A 109 27.67 -12.35 -5.63
C PHE A 109 27.83 -13.64 -6.46
N GLY A 110 27.70 -13.56 -7.78
CA GLY A 110 27.86 -14.68 -8.73
C GLY A 110 29.22 -14.68 -9.43
#